data_AF-A0A1C6QMH1-F1
#
_entry.id   AF-A0A1C6QMH1-F1
#
_cell.length_a   1.000
_cell.length_b   1.000
_cell.length_c   1.000
_cell.angle_alpha   90.00
_cell.angle_beta   90.00
_cell.angle_gamma   90.00
#
_symmetry.space_group_name_H-M   'P 1'
#
loop_
_entity.id
_entity.type
_entity.pdbx_description
1 polymer ?
#
loop_
_entity_poly.entity_id
_entity_poly.type
_entity_poly.pdbx_seq_one_letter_code
_entity_poly.pdbx_strand_id
1 'polypeptide(L)'
;MCPGPLTTPPGHPVPRAGDKAPPDKIVIEVATVNGSGCPTGTAAIAVSPDSTAFTVTYSDYLAKAGGPSLPTDFRKNCQLNLIVHVPNGFTYAVMGVDYRGSASLERGGRWPASRRPAGR
;
A
#
# COMPACT_ATOMS: atom_id res chain seq x y z
N MET A 1 -26.90 28.27 20.56
CA MET A 1 -28.06 27.84 19.75
C MET A 1 -27.79 28.13 18.29
N CYS A 2 -27.76 27.09 17.45
CA CYS A 2 -28.20 27.06 16.05
C CYS A 2 -28.52 25.58 15.75
N PRO A 3 -29.79 25.15 15.77
CA PRO A 3 -30.16 23.79 15.40
C PRO A 3 -30.36 23.73 13.88
N GLY A 4 -29.43 23.12 13.15
CA GLY A 4 -29.62 22.73 11.75
C GLY A 4 -30.11 21.28 11.65
N PRO A 5 -30.94 20.93 10.65
CA PRO A 5 -31.42 19.57 10.50
C PRO A 5 -30.27 18.63 10.11
N LEU A 6 -30.19 17.49 10.79
CA LEU A 6 -29.32 16.38 10.43
C LEU A 6 -29.85 15.74 9.15
N THR A 7 -29.35 16.17 8.00
CA THR A 7 -29.55 15.44 6.74
C THR A 7 -28.67 14.19 6.78
N THR A 8 -29.30 13.03 6.94
CA THR A 8 -28.66 11.72 6.76
C THR A 8 -28.10 11.64 5.33
N PRO A 9 -26.80 11.35 5.12
CA PRO A 9 -26.32 11.06 3.78
C PRO A 9 -27.03 9.81 3.26
N PRO A 10 -27.37 9.75 1.95
CA PRO A 10 -27.91 8.52 1.37
C PRO A 10 -26.91 7.37 1.63
N GLY A 11 -27.41 6.32 2.28
CA GLY A 11 -26.63 5.13 2.57
C GLY A 11 -26.12 4.53 1.27
N HIS A 12 -24.80 4.39 1.16
CA HIS A 12 -24.21 3.70 0.03
C HIS A 12 -24.49 2.20 0.16
N PRO A 13 -24.92 1.52 -0.91
CA PRO A 13 -25.19 0.09 -0.86
C PRO A 13 -23.92 -0.67 -0.48
N VAL A 14 -24.03 -1.57 0.50
CA VAL A 14 -22.95 -2.47 0.93
C VAL A 14 -22.89 -3.63 -0.07
N PRO A 15 -21.77 -3.83 -0.80
CA PRO A 15 -21.65 -4.96 -1.71
C PRO A 15 -21.66 -6.27 -0.92
N ARG A 16 -22.42 -7.27 -1.38
CA ARG A 16 -22.39 -8.63 -0.81
C ARG A 16 -21.26 -9.42 -1.48
N ALA A 17 -20.64 -10.32 -0.72
CA ALA A 17 -19.63 -11.22 -1.24
C ALA A 17 -20.25 -12.12 -2.33
N GLY A 18 -19.97 -11.80 -3.60
CA GLY A 18 -20.52 -12.50 -4.76
C GLY A 18 -20.65 -11.65 -6.03
N ASP A 19 -20.57 -10.32 -5.92
CA ASP A 19 -20.76 -9.45 -7.08
C ASP A 19 -19.47 -9.34 -7.91
N LYS A 20 -19.51 -9.90 -9.13
CA LYS A 20 -18.52 -9.65 -10.17
C LYS A 20 -18.36 -8.14 -10.33
N ALA A 21 -17.12 -7.63 -10.26
CA ALA A 21 -16.84 -6.20 -10.33
C ALA A 21 -17.63 -5.54 -11.49
N PRO A 22 -18.39 -4.45 -11.24
CA PRO A 22 -19.16 -3.77 -12.26
C PRO A 22 -18.29 -3.41 -13.47
N PRO A 23 -18.79 -3.56 -14.72
CA PRO A 23 -18.00 -3.39 -15.95
C PRO A 23 -17.43 -1.98 -16.15
N ASP A 24 -17.85 -1.00 -15.33
CA ASP A 24 -17.41 0.40 -15.38
C ASP A 24 -16.29 0.72 -14.37
N LYS A 25 -15.69 -0.29 -13.72
CA LYS A 25 -14.64 -0.10 -12.72
C LYS A 25 -13.30 -0.61 -13.19
N ILE A 26 -12.24 0.11 -12.83
CA ILE A 26 -10.86 -0.38 -12.97
C ILE A 26 -10.66 -1.50 -11.94
N VAL A 27 -10.18 -2.66 -12.39
CA VAL A 27 -9.90 -3.81 -11.52
C VAL A 27 -8.38 -4.03 -11.48
N ILE A 28 -7.81 -4.07 -10.28
CA ILE A 28 -6.39 -4.32 -10.06
C ILE A 28 -6.20 -5.74 -9.53
N GLU A 29 -5.37 -6.51 -10.23
CA GLU A 29 -4.88 -7.81 -9.79
C GLU A 29 -3.37 -7.76 -9.59
N VAL A 30 -2.86 -8.43 -8.55
CA VAL A 30 -1.41 -8.54 -8.35
C VAL A 30 -0.91 -9.83 -8.98
N ALA A 31 -0.08 -9.71 -10.00
CA ALA A 31 0.43 -10.86 -10.74
C ALA A 31 1.61 -11.52 -10.02
N THR A 32 2.61 -10.73 -9.63
CA THR A 32 3.82 -11.26 -8.99
C THR A 32 4.46 -10.24 -8.06
N VAL A 33 5.20 -10.77 -7.09
CA VAL A 33 5.95 -10.01 -6.09
C VAL A 33 7.37 -10.54 -6.07
N ASN A 34 8.36 -9.68 -6.31
CA ASN A 34 9.76 -10.09 -6.44
C ASN A 34 10.71 -9.10 -5.76
N GLY A 35 11.68 -9.62 -5.00
CA GLY A 35 12.79 -8.83 -4.47
C GLY A 35 13.24 -9.26 -3.08
N SER A 36 14.35 -8.68 -2.63
CA SER A 36 14.98 -9.02 -1.35
C SER A 36 14.20 -8.59 -0.11
N GLY A 37 13.23 -7.68 -0.25
CA GLY A 37 12.36 -7.23 0.85
C GLY A 37 11.04 -7.98 0.95
N CYS A 38 10.74 -8.85 -0.01
CA CYS A 38 9.52 -9.65 0.01
C CYS A 38 9.80 -11.07 -0.50
N PRO A 39 10.60 -11.86 0.24
CA PRO A 39 10.74 -13.29 -0.02
C PRO A 39 9.38 -14.00 -0.13
N THR A 40 9.35 -15.11 -0.85
CA THR A 40 8.14 -15.92 -1.00
C THR A 40 7.50 -16.23 0.36
N GLY A 41 6.20 -15.93 0.49
CA GLY A 41 5.44 -16.13 1.74
C GLY A 41 5.54 -15.01 2.78
N THR A 42 6.29 -13.93 2.50
CA THR A 42 6.45 -12.79 3.44
C THR A 42 5.67 -11.54 3.03
N ALA A 43 5.01 -11.57 1.88
CA ALA A 43 4.12 -10.53 1.41
C ALA A 43 2.69 -11.08 1.35
N ALA A 44 1.76 -10.38 2.01
CA ALA A 44 0.34 -10.63 1.95
C ALA A 44 -0.36 -9.45 1.28
N ILE A 45 -1.30 -9.75 0.39
CA ILE A 45 -1.97 -8.74 -0.42
C ILE A 45 -3.46 -8.81 -0.15
N ALA A 46 -4.06 -7.65 0.13
CA ALA A 46 -5.49 -7.50 0.26
C ALA A 46 -5.96 -6.48 -0.79
N VAL A 47 -6.83 -6.90 -1.69
CA VAL A 47 -7.51 -6.01 -2.64
C VAL A 47 -8.77 -5.46 -1.98
N SER A 48 -9.08 -4.18 -2.20
CA SER A 48 -10.30 -3.58 -1.67
C SER A 48 -11.54 -4.26 -2.27
N PRO A 49 -12.69 -4.25 -1.58
CA PRO A 49 -13.92 -4.88 -2.11
C PRO A 49 -14.41 -4.30 -3.44
N ASP A 50 -14.00 -3.07 -3.79
CA ASP A 50 -14.30 -2.42 -5.06
C ASP A 50 -13.21 -2.60 -6.13
N SER A 51 -12.13 -3.33 -5.81
CA SER A 51 -10.98 -3.64 -6.67
C SER A 51 -10.22 -2.43 -7.22
N THR A 52 -10.41 -1.25 -6.63
CA THR A 52 -9.73 0.00 -7.05
C THR A 52 -8.49 0.32 -6.22
N ALA A 53 -8.29 -0.36 -5.10
CA ALA A 53 -7.13 -0.20 -4.24
C ALA A 53 -6.59 -1.57 -3.80
N PHE A 54 -5.30 -1.61 -3.48
CA PHE A 54 -4.68 -2.78 -2.90
C PHE A 54 -3.79 -2.35 -1.73
N THR A 55 -3.70 -3.21 -0.73
CA THR A 55 -2.80 -3.07 0.41
C THR A 55 -1.82 -4.22 0.40
N VAL A 56 -0.54 -3.92 0.52
CA VAL A 56 0.51 -4.94 0.68
C VAL A 56 1.04 -4.86 2.10
N THR A 57 1.04 -6.00 2.77
CA THR A 57 1.59 -6.18 4.10
C THR A 57 2.83 -7.06 4.00
N TYR A 58 3.93 -6.59 4.57
CA TYR A 58 5.19 -7.33 4.60
C TYR A 58 5.49 -7.81 6.02
N SER A 59 5.92 -9.06 6.16
CA SER A 59 6.39 -9.60 7.45
C SER A 59 7.92 -9.57 7.58
N ASP A 60 8.66 -9.58 6.47
CA ASP A 60 10.13 -9.61 6.46
C ASP A 60 10.75 -8.55 5.52
N TYR A 61 10.26 -7.32 5.63
CA TYR A 61 10.83 -6.17 4.93
C TYR A 61 11.67 -5.35 5.91
N LEU A 62 12.96 -5.67 6.02
CA LEU A 62 13.85 -5.00 6.97
C LEU A 62 15.20 -4.62 6.33
N ALA A 63 15.45 -3.32 6.23
CA ALA A 63 16.74 -2.77 5.85
C ALA A 63 17.58 -2.47 7.09
N LYS A 64 18.88 -2.83 7.07
CA LYS A 64 19.82 -2.67 8.18
C LYS A 64 21.15 -2.14 7.68
N ALA A 65 21.82 -1.35 8.51
CA ALA A 65 23.15 -0.85 8.23
C ALA A 65 24.00 -0.84 9.52
N GLY A 66 25.30 -1.06 9.38
CA GLY A 66 26.23 -1.20 10.51
C GLY A 66 26.20 -2.59 11.15
N GLY A 67 27.03 -2.80 12.18
CA GLY A 67 27.14 -4.10 12.86
C GLY A 67 27.49 -5.24 11.88
N PRO A 68 26.89 -6.45 12.05
CA PRO A 68 27.12 -7.60 11.18
C PRO A 68 26.26 -7.58 9.89
N SER A 69 25.76 -6.43 9.45
CA SER A 69 24.91 -6.33 8.25
C SER A 69 25.70 -6.65 6.97
N LEU A 70 25.08 -7.34 6.02
CA LEU A 70 25.68 -7.59 4.71
C LEU A 70 25.66 -6.32 3.83
N PRO A 71 26.56 -6.21 2.83
CA PRO A 71 26.54 -5.08 1.89
C PRO A 71 25.23 -4.91 1.11
N THR A 72 24.33 -5.89 1.13
CA THR A 72 23.01 -5.83 0.47
C THR A 72 21.86 -5.52 1.43
N ASP A 73 22.10 -5.44 2.74
CA ASP A 73 21.04 -5.21 3.74
C ASP A 73 20.66 -3.74 3.87
N PHE A 74 21.49 -2.81 3.40
CA PHE A 74 21.23 -1.36 3.51
C PHE A 74 20.01 -0.92 2.69
N ARG A 75 19.58 -1.72 1.70
CA ARG A 75 18.40 -1.46 0.88
C ARG A 75 17.71 -2.77 0.54
N LYS A 76 16.43 -2.87 0.90
CA LYS A 76 15.55 -3.92 0.41
C LYS A 76 14.70 -3.38 -0.74
N ASN A 77 14.40 -4.22 -1.71
CA ASN A 77 13.50 -3.89 -2.80
C ASN A 77 12.37 -4.91 -2.84
N CYS A 78 11.16 -4.42 -3.14
CA CYS A 78 10.04 -5.27 -3.48
C CYS A 78 9.36 -4.68 -4.71
N GLN A 79 9.46 -5.39 -5.83
CA GLN A 79 8.78 -5.06 -7.07
C GLN A 79 7.43 -5.79 -7.11
N LEU A 80 6.37 -5.01 -7.26
CA LEU A 80 5.00 -5.50 -7.44
C LEU A 80 4.64 -5.37 -8.92
N ASN A 81 4.29 -6.47 -9.56
CA ASN A 81 3.78 -6.47 -10.91
C ASN A 81 2.25 -6.56 -10.86
N LEU A 82 1.59 -5.54 -11.38
CA LEU A 82 0.13 -5.41 -11.36
C LEU A 82 -0.44 -5.64 -12.75
N ILE A 83 -1.56 -6.33 -12.83
CA ILE A 83 -2.42 -6.39 -14.01
C ILE A 83 -3.59 -5.45 -13.73
N VAL A 84 -3.76 -4.45 -14.59
CA VAL A 84 -4.83 -3.45 -14.46
C VAL A 84 -5.79 -3.62 -15.62
N HIS A 85 -7.03 -3.98 -15.31
CA HIS A 85 -8.12 -4.05 -16.27
C HIS A 85 -8.83 -2.70 -16.31
N VAL A 86 -8.73 -2.01 -17.43
CA VAL A 86 -9.32 -0.68 -17.63
C VAL A 86 -10.43 -0.79 -18.67
N PRO A 87 -11.65 -0.29 -18.38
CA PRO A 87 -12.71 -0.21 -19.37
C PRO A 87 -12.32 0.69 -20.55
N ASN A 88 -12.83 0.39 -21.74
CA ASN A 88 -12.57 1.20 -22.93
C ASN A 88 -13.01 2.66 -22.73
N GLY A 89 -12.19 3.61 -23.19
CA GLY A 89 -12.48 5.04 -23.11
C GLY A 89 -12.06 5.72 -21.80
N PHE A 90 -11.42 4.99 -20.88
CA PHE A 90 -10.88 5.55 -19.63
C PHE A 90 -9.35 5.49 -19.59
N THR A 91 -8.74 6.42 -18.85
CA THR A 91 -7.32 6.41 -18.51
C THR A 91 -7.18 6.22 -17.02
N TYR A 92 -6.16 5.48 -16.58
CA TYR A 92 -5.90 5.23 -15.17
C TYR A 92 -4.57 5.85 -14.74
N ALA A 93 -4.49 6.22 -13.46
CA ALA A 93 -3.27 6.68 -12.83
C ALA A 93 -3.27 6.26 -11.34
N VAL A 94 -2.08 5.98 -10.81
CA VAL A 94 -1.90 5.78 -9.36
C VAL A 94 -1.85 7.17 -8.71
N MET A 95 -2.93 7.53 -8.00
CA MET A 95 -3.08 8.86 -7.42
C MET A 95 -2.26 9.07 -6.13
N GLY A 96 -1.87 8.00 -5.45
CA GLY A 96 -1.08 8.07 -4.23
C GLY A 96 -0.72 6.68 -3.70
N VAL A 97 0.30 6.65 -2.84
CA VAL A 97 0.70 5.45 -2.11
C VAL A 97 0.98 5.83 -0.67
N ASP A 98 0.26 5.19 0.25
CA ASP A 98 0.48 5.36 1.69
C ASP A 98 1.44 4.28 2.21
N TYR A 99 2.54 4.70 2.82
CA TYR A 99 3.51 3.81 3.44
C TYR A 99 3.45 3.92 4.95
N ARG A 100 3.38 2.77 5.62
CA ARG A 100 3.49 2.66 7.08
C ARG A 100 4.69 1.80 7.42
N GLY A 101 5.41 2.18 8.47
CA GLY A 101 6.60 1.45 8.91
C GLY A 101 7.15 1.99 10.22
N SER A 102 8.23 1.37 10.68
CA SER A 102 8.99 1.81 11.85
C SER A 102 10.46 1.91 11.49
N ALA A 103 11.19 2.73 12.25
CA ALA A 103 12.63 2.83 12.14
C ALA A 103 13.21 2.93 13.56
N SER A 104 14.27 2.16 13.81
CA SER A 104 15.03 2.21 15.05
C SER A 104 16.48 2.56 14.75
N LEU A 105 17.07 3.41 15.58
CA LEU A 105 18.49 3.75 15.52
C LEU A 105 19.17 3.22 16.78
N GLU A 106 20.26 2.49 16.58
CA GLU A 106 21.14 2.08 17.67
C GLU A 106 21.84 3.29 18.30
N ARG A 107 22.35 3.09 19.52
CA ARG A 107 23.04 4.15 20.28
C ARG A 107 24.20 4.73 19.47
N GLY A 108 24.19 6.04 19.25
CA GLY A 108 25.19 6.74 18.44
C GLY A 108 24.85 6.84 16.94
N GLY A 109 23.80 6.16 16.48
CA GLY A 109 23.22 6.35 15.15
C GLY A 109 22.60 7.73 15.00
N ARG A 110 22.75 8.34 13.82
CA ARG A 110 22.24 9.69 13.53
C ARG A 110 21.25 9.65 12.39
N TRP A 111 20.11 10.31 12.56
CA TRP A 111 19.20 10.57 11.46
C TRP A 111 19.70 11.75 10.62
N PRO A 112 19.78 11.64 9.29
CA PRO A 112 20.07 12.79 8.44
C PRO A 112 18.95 13.83 8.59
N ALA A 113 19.32 15.07 8.90
CA ALA A 113 18.41 16.15 9.26
C ALA A 113 17.30 16.44 8.23
N SER A 114 17.51 16.07 6.95
CA SER A 114 16.57 16.29 5.85
C SER A 114 15.40 15.29 5.76
N ARG A 115 15.39 14.21 6.55
CA ARG A 115 14.34 13.17 6.46
C ARG A 115 13.38 13.14 7.64
N ARG A 116 13.25 14.20 8.44
CA ARG A 116 12.18 14.24 9.45
C ARG A 116 10.84 14.18 8.69
N PRO A 117 10.01 13.13 8.87
CA PRO A 117 8.69 13.12 8.25
C PRO A 117 7.92 14.29 8.85
N ALA A 118 7.65 15.31 8.04
CA ALA A 118 6.64 16.30 8.38
C ALA A 118 5.34 15.52 8.51
N GLY A 119 4.77 15.50 9.71
CA GLY A 119 3.44 14.94 9.92
C GLY A 119 2.47 15.61 8.96
N ARG A 120 1.67 14.80 8.27
CA ARG A 120 0.40 15.23 7.72
C ARG A 120 -0.69 14.75 8.66
#